data_AF-G5K5J6-F1
#
_entry.id   AF-G5K5J6-F1
#
_cell.length_a   1.000
_cell.length_b   1.000
_cell.length_c   1.000
_cell.angle_alpha   90.00
_cell.angle_beta   90.00
_cell.angle_gamma   90.00
#
_symmetry.space_group_name_H-M   'P 1'
#
loop_
_entity.id
_entity.type
_entity.pdbx_description
1 polymer ?
#
loop_
_entity_poly.entity_id
_entity_poly.type
_entity_poly.pdbx_seq_one_letter_code
_entity_poly.pdbx_strand_id
1 'polypeptide(L)'
;MKQEKLIVKSSPLQELHIATGSSRTAKTWKNITLTWQELVERLEKPTVTQETFAEYQKMSRAEKGQAKDVGGFVGGWLKQGKRKNENVQSRSLVALDADSPSKDFLDRLDLLADYAYALYSTHSHSKKAAKYRLIIPTDRLMMPDEYEPVARYLANQLGMSNFDDTTYQSVRLMFWPSHSRDADFTFKYNDEAFLSVDEVLDTYPDWHDSSFWPESPTHAVKRQREAKKQGDPLSKKGLIGAFCRNYDIRQAIATFLPEVYEEGTTPDRYTYTEGSTANGLFIYDDVFAYSHHGTDSVGDTLVNAYDLVRIHKFGEQDSEAKDNTPTNKLPSSKAMNAFVSDLPEIKDYLMAEALGDFDEELPVEYDRSWLEIDEGGEPEVNSYLLATQIIKEVPIYWDGLEFLRYDAKKGIPLSMTPRRPVKPLRVFLERPSELKI
;
A
#
# COMPACT_ATOMS: atom_id res chain seq x y z
N MET A 1 29.32 7.39 41.96
CA MET A 1 28.81 6.01 42.06
C MET A 1 29.42 5.22 40.91
N LYS A 2 30.13 4.13 41.19
CA LYS A 2 30.54 3.21 40.12
C LYS A 2 29.25 2.59 39.58
N GLN A 3 28.90 2.84 38.32
CA GLN A 3 27.89 2.05 37.63
C GLN A 3 28.35 0.59 37.73
N GLU A 4 27.58 -0.27 38.40
CA GLU A 4 27.78 -1.70 38.31
C GLU A 4 27.75 -2.05 36.82
N LYS A 5 28.84 -2.66 36.35
CA LYS A 5 28.98 -3.04 34.95
C LYS A 5 27.88 -4.07 34.69
N LEU A 6 27.02 -3.80 33.71
CA LEU A 6 25.97 -4.71 33.29
C LEU A 6 26.66 -5.97 32.75
N ILE A 7 26.54 -7.09 33.45
CA ILE A 7 27.15 -8.37 33.07
C ILE A 7 26.03 -9.30 32.65
N VAL A 8 26.00 -9.58 31.34
CA VAL A 8 25.17 -10.61 30.72
C VAL A 8 25.83 -11.96 31.07
N LYS A 9 25.18 -12.75 31.94
CA LYS A 9 25.68 -14.03 32.46
C LYS A 9 25.43 -15.18 31.50
N SER A 10 24.37 -15.08 30.69
CA SER A 10 23.89 -16.11 29.78
C SER A 10 24.15 -15.72 28.32
N SER A 11 25.22 -14.98 28.01
CA SER A 11 25.59 -14.77 26.61
C SER A 11 26.14 -16.09 26.06
N PRO A 12 25.42 -16.84 25.21
CA PRO A 12 26.15 -17.66 24.27
C PRO A 12 27.13 -16.72 23.54
N LEU A 13 28.29 -17.23 23.15
CA LEU A 13 29.28 -16.54 22.31
C LEU A 13 28.73 -16.22 20.91
N GLN A 14 27.41 -16.11 20.78
CA GLN A 14 26.68 -16.01 19.53
C GLN A 14 26.64 -14.56 19.08
N GLU A 15 27.18 -14.39 17.89
CA GLU A 15 27.26 -13.14 17.16
C GLU A 15 25.86 -12.73 16.64
N LEU A 16 25.41 -11.53 17.00
CA LEU A 16 24.21 -10.92 16.44
C LEU A 16 24.58 -10.06 15.23
N HIS A 17 23.82 -10.24 14.16
CA HIS A 17 23.95 -9.48 12.92
C HIS A 17 22.95 -8.32 12.90
N ILE A 18 23.43 -7.09 12.75
CA ILE A 18 22.57 -5.93 12.50
C ILE A 18 23.10 -5.08 11.35
N ALA A 19 22.19 -4.43 10.64
CA ALA A 19 22.52 -3.42 9.64
C ALA A 19 22.22 -2.04 10.21
N THR A 20 23.22 -1.16 10.24
CA THR A 20 23.11 0.17 10.84
C THR A 20 23.04 1.27 9.79
N GLY A 21 22.22 2.29 10.07
CA GLY A 21 22.04 3.47 9.24
C GLY A 21 22.13 4.75 10.07
N SER A 22 22.70 5.81 9.50
CA SER A 22 22.83 7.12 10.17
C SER A 22 21.50 7.88 10.27
N SER A 23 20.51 7.51 9.46
CA SER A 23 19.16 8.06 9.49
C SER A 23 18.14 7.08 8.91
N ARG A 24 16.84 7.36 9.07
CA ARG A 24 15.77 6.59 8.40
C ARG A 24 15.81 6.67 6.88
N THR A 25 16.42 7.74 6.35
CA THR A 25 16.57 8.03 4.91
C THR A 25 17.93 7.60 4.36
N ALA A 26 18.75 6.91 5.15
CA ALA A 26 20.04 6.41 4.72
C ALA A 26 19.89 5.47 3.51
N LYS A 27 20.60 5.80 2.42
CA LYS A 27 20.67 4.96 1.21
C LYS A 27 21.64 3.79 1.35
N THR A 28 22.59 3.90 2.27
CA THR A 28 23.63 2.90 2.51
C THR A 28 23.59 2.47 3.98
N TRP A 29 23.53 1.15 4.17
CA TRP A 29 23.47 0.48 5.46
C TRP A 29 24.73 -0.34 5.66
N LYS A 30 25.32 -0.27 6.85
CA LYS A 30 26.53 -1.00 7.21
C LYS A 30 26.17 -2.20 8.08
N ASN A 31 26.41 -3.40 7.55
CA ASN A 31 26.30 -4.62 8.33
C ASN A 31 27.45 -4.69 9.33
N ILE A 32 27.11 -4.99 10.57
CA ILE A 32 28.05 -5.20 11.66
C ILE A 32 27.61 -6.41 12.48
N THR A 33 28.59 -6.95 13.19
CA THR A 33 28.39 -8.02 14.15
C THR A 33 28.68 -7.48 15.54
N LEU A 34 27.90 -7.91 16.54
CA LEU A 34 28.09 -7.59 17.94
C LEU A 34 27.53 -8.69 18.83
N THR A 35 27.99 -8.73 20.07
CA THR A 35 27.43 -9.60 21.12
C THR A 35 26.11 -9.05 21.65
N TRP A 36 25.33 -9.90 22.33
CA TRP A 36 24.12 -9.44 23.04
C TRP A 36 24.44 -8.40 24.10
N GLN A 37 25.54 -8.57 24.84
CA GLN A 37 26.00 -7.58 25.81
C GLN A 37 26.27 -6.21 25.16
N GLU A 38 27.00 -6.16 24.04
CA GLU A 38 27.25 -4.89 23.34
C GLU A 38 25.97 -4.23 22.85
N LEU A 39 24.96 -5.02 22.45
CA LEU A 39 23.67 -4.49 22.02
C LEU A 39 22.92 -3.88 23.20
N VAL A 40 22.81 -4.61 24.30
CA VAL A 40 22.16 -4.15 25.54
C VAL A 40 22.83 -2.87 26.07
N GLU A 41 24.18 -2.84 26.13
CA GLU A 41 24.94 -1.66 26.56
C GLU A 41 24.72 -0.43 25.64
N ARG A 42 24.51 -0.66 24.34
CA ARG A 42 24.18 0.40 23.38
C ARG A 42 22.75 0.91 23.54
N LEU A 43 21.80 0.01 23.84
CA LEU A 43 20.38 0.31 24.01
C LEU A 43 20.06 0.98 25.35
N GLU A 44 20.86 0.72 26.39
CA GLU A 44 20.74 1.37 27.71
C GLU A 44 21.06 2.87 27.66
N LYS A 45 21.88 3.30 26.68
CA LYS A 45 22.43 4.66 26.59
C LYS A 45 21.71 5.46 25.49
N PRO A 46 20.59 6.14 25.80
CA PRO A 46 19.86 6.92 24.83
C PRO A 46 20.62 8.18 24.40
N THR A 47 20.36 8.64 23.19
CA THR A 47 20.76 9.99 22.77
C THR A 47 19.77 11.02 23.34
N VAL A 48 20.28 11.98 24.11
CA VAL A 48 19.50 13.11 24.61
C VAL A 48 19.47 14.21 23.55
N THR A 49 18.28 14.58 23.08
CA THR A 49 18.10 15.64 22.08
C THR A 49 17.90 17.00 22.73
N GLN A 50 17.95 18.07 21.91
CA GLN A 50 18.00 19.44 22.41
C GLN A 50 16.62 20.02 22.69
N GLU A 51 15.55 19.53 22.12
CA GLU A 51 14.20 20.01 22.44
C GLU A 51 13.74 19.49 23.81
N THR A 52 12.82 20.24 24.43
CA THR A 52 11.99 19.73 25.52
C THR A 52 10.88 18.84 24.97
N PHE A 53 10.33 17.95 25.80
CA PHE A 53 9.22 17.09 25.41
C PHE A 53 8.00 17.92 24.99
N ALA A 54 7.76 19.05 25.66
CA ALA A 54 6.67 19.95 25.32
C ALA A 54 6.84 20.61 23.93
N GLU A 55 8.06 20.97 23.55
CA GLU A 55 8.39 21.46 22.21
C GLU A 55 8.25 20.34 21.19
N TYR A 56 8.80 19.16 21.48
CA TYR A 56 8.66 17.98 20.64
C TYR A 56 7.20 17.66 20.33
N GLN A 57 6.31 17.70 21.34
CA GLN A 57 4.90 17.41 21.14
C GLN A 57 4.19 18.39 20.18
N LYS A 58 4.66 19.65 20.12
CA LYS A 58 4.11 20.70 19.23
C LYS A 58 4.65 20.63 17.80
N MET A 59 5.73 19.88 17.56
CA MET A 59 6.29 19.68 16.22
C MET A 59 5.32 18.94 15.30
N SER A 60 5.38 19.27 14.01
CA SER A 60 4.73 18.49 12.95
C SER A 60 5.27 17.06 12.88
N ARG A 61 4.55 16.17 12.20
CA ARG A 61 5.00 14.78 12.00
C ARG A 61 6.38 14.69 11.34
N ALA A 62 6.67 15.59 10.39
CA ALA A 62 7.95 15.63 9.70
C ALA A 62 9.09 16.05 10.65
N GLU A 63 8.87 17.12 11.42
CA GLU A 63 9.83 17.62 12.41
C GLU A 63 10.08 16.60 13.53
N LYS A 64 9.03 15.97 14.09
CA LYS A 64 9.15 14.86 15.04
C LYS A 64 9.97 13.71 14.48
N GLY A 65 9.82 13.44 13.18
CA GLY A 65 10.54 12.41 12.46
C GLY A 65 12.01 12.75 12.23
N GLN A 66 12.39 14.03 12.21
CA GLN A 66 13.77 14.49 12.10
C GLN A 66 14.44 14.57 13.48
N ALA A 67 13.75 15.10 14.50
CA ALA A 67 14.28 15.25 15.85
C ALA A 67 14.65 13.90 16.50
N LYS A 68 13.80 12.88 16.32
CA LYS A 68 14.05 11.53 16.87
C LYS A 68 15.08 10.71 16.10
N ASP A 69 15.46 11.16 14.90
CA ASP A 69 16.30 10.38 13.99
C ASP A 69 17.78 10.51 14.36
N VAL A 70 18.18 9.67 15.31
CA VAL A 70 19.57 9.51 15.77
C VAL A 70 20.23 8.30 15.11
N GLY A 71 19.73 7.93 13.92
CA GLY A 71 20.02 6.67 13.26
C GLY A 71 19.24 5.49 13.83
N GLY A 72 19.53 4.31 13.31
CA GLY A 72 18.88 3.08 13.75
C GLY A 72 19.52 1.82 13.17
N PHE A 73 18.81 0.71 13.35
CA PHE A 73 19.25 -0.60 12.91
C PHE A 73 18.09 -1.45 12.35
N VAL A 74 18.43 -2.37 11.45
CA VAL A 74 17.63 -3.55 11.13
C VAL A 74 18.29 -4.74 11.82
N GLY A 75 17.50 -5.57 12.49
CA GLY A 75 17.95 -6.73 13.27
C GLY A 75 18.42 -7.91 12.43
N GLY A 76 19.30 -7.68 11.46
CA GLY A 76 19.70 -8.67 10.47
C GLY A 76 20.77 -8.17 9.50
N TRP A 77 21.02 -8.95 8.45
CA TRP A 77 22.01 -8.64 7.42
C TRP A 77 21.34 -8.17 6.12
N LEU A 78 21.81 -7.06 5.55
CA LEU A 78 21.29 -6.52 4.29
C LEU A 78 22.27 -6.73 3.13
N LYS A 79 21.82 -7.35 2.05
CA LYS A 79 22.55 -7.43 0.78
C LYS A 79 22.68 -6.03 0.17
N GLN A 80 23.78 -5.79 -0.54
CA GLN A 80 24.06 -4.53 -1.24
C GLN A 80 24.04 -3.26 -0.37
N GLY A 81 23.98 -3.40 0.96
CA GLY A 81 23.87 -2.28 1.90
C GLY A 81 22.59 -1.45 1.69
N LYS A 82 21.51 -2.03 1.16
CA LYS A 82 20.24 -1.31 0.91
C LYS A 82 19.11 -1.89 1.74
N ARG A 83 18.31 -1.01 2.34
CA ARG A 83 17.12 -1.38 3.11
C ARG A 83 15.91 -1.49 2.18
N LYS A 84 15.75 -2.67 1.57
CA LYS A 84 14.56 -3.10 0.81
C LYS A 84 14.23 -4.55 1.15
N ASN A 85 12.98 -4.99 0.96
CA ASN A 85 12.54 -6.34 1.32
C ASN A 85 13.39 -7.41 0.63
N GLU A 86 13.68 -7.26 -0.66
CA GLU A 86 14.49 -8.22 -1.43
C GLU A 86 15.96 -8.30 -0.99
N ASN A 87 16.44 -7.29 -0.25
CA ASN A 87 17.82 -7.23 0.23
C ASN A 87 17.98 -7.77 1.65
N VAL A 88 16.91 -8.16 2.36
CA VAL A 88 17.04 -8.82 3.66
C VAL A 88 17.60 -10.23 3.43
N GLN A 89 18.77 -10.52 3.99
CA GLN A 89 19.39 -11.84 3.87
C GLN A 89 19.03 -12.76 5.03
N SER A 90 19.02 -12.20 6.25
CA SER A 90 18.73 -12.93 7.48
C SER A 90 18.34 -11.95 8.58
N ARG A 91 17.70 -12.45 9.62
CA ARG A 91 17.40 -11.75 10.88
C ARG A 91 18.04 -12.49 12.04
N SER A 92 18.67 -11.77 12.96
CA SER A 92 19.29 -12.33 14.18
C SER A 92 18.50 -11.99 15.46
N LEU A 93 17.46 -11.17 15.31
CA LEU A 93 16.60 -10.74 16.41
C LEU A 93 15.23 -10.32 15.90
N VAL A 94 14.25 -10.44 16.78
CA VAL A 94 12.92 -9.86 16.65
C VAL A 94 12.90 -8.47 17.27
N ALA A 95 12.25 -7.53 16.59
CA ALA A 95 12.04 -6.19 17.10
C ALA A 95 10.57 -5.81 16.98
N LEU A 96 9.93 -5.54 18.12
CA LEU A 96 8.52 -5.19 18.21
C LEU A 96 8.35 -3.73 18.67
N ASP A 97 7.62 -2.91 17.91
CA ASP A 97 7.31 -1.50 18.25
C ASP A 97 5.95 -1.44 18.97
N ALA A 98 5.99 -1.36 20.31
CA ALA A 98 4.81 -1.28 21.17
C ALA A 98 4.33 0.18 21.26
N ASP A 99 3.38 0.53 20.41
CA ASP A 99 2.99 1.92 20.15
C ASP A 99 1.80 2.39 20.99
N SER A 100 1.01 1.44 21.52
CA SER A 100 -0.10 1.66 22.46
C SER A 100 -0.24 0.48 23.46
N PRO A 101 0.82 0.16 24.23
CA PRO A 101 0.80 -0.91 25.22
C PRO A 101 -0.28 -0.69 26.29
N SER A 102 -0.92 -1.78 26.70
CA SER A 102 -1.79 -1.82 27.86
C SER A 102 -1.04 -1.49 29.16
N LYS A 103 -1.76 -1.11 30.22
CA LYS A 103 -1.14 -0.71 31.50
C LYS A 103 -0.34 -1.82 32.16
N ASP A 104 -0.76 -3.06 31.95
CA ASP A 104 -0.17 -4.31 32.45
C ASP A 104 0.88 -4.89 31.49
N PHE A 105 1.21 -4.21 30.38
CA PHE A 105 2.13 -4.73 29.36
C PHE A 105 3.50 -5.15 29.92
N LEU A 106 4.08 -4.34 30.81
CA LEU A 106 5.38 -4.65 31.41
C LEU A 106 5.29 -5.84 32.39
N ASP A 107 4.20 -5.93 33.15
CA ASP A 107 3.96 -7.06 34.07
C ASP A 107 3.77 -8.36 33.28
N ARG A 108 3.04 -8.28 32.16
CA ARG A 108 2.85 -9.41 31.24
C ARG A 108 4.16 -9.83 30.58
N LEU A 109 4.99 -8.88 30.17
CA LEU A 109 6.32 -9.16 29.64
C LEU A 109 7.18 -9.90 30.66
N ASP A 110 7.20 -9.46 31.92
CA ASP A 110 7.95 -10.12 32.99
C ASP A 110 7.47 -11.53 33.29
N LEU A 111 6.16 -11.76 33.18
CA LEU A 111 5.56 -13.04 33.48
C LEU A 111 5.74 -14.07 32.34
N LEU A 112 5.70 -13.62 31.09
CA LEU A 112 5.65 -14.49 29.91
C LEU A 112 6.98 -14.64 29.17
N ALA A 113 7.93 -13.71 29.34
CA ALA A 113 9.21 -13.78 28.64
C ALA A 113 10.18 -14.71 29.37
N ASP A 114 10.23 -15.96 28.93
CA ASP A 114 11.23 -16.97 29.29
C ASP A 114 12.47 -16.91 28.39
N TYR A 115 12.63 -15.82 27.64
CA TYR A 115 13.72 -15.53 26.72
C TYR A 115 14.40 -14.19 27.03
N ALA A 116 15.64 -14.04 26.55
CA ALA A 116 16.39 -12.80 26.60
C ALA A 116 15.62 -11.68 25.89
N TYR A 117 15.62 -10.48 26.48
CA TYR A 117 15.09 -9.30 25.80
C TYR A 117 15.74 -8.01 26.30
N ALA A 118 15.65 -6.97 25.48
CA ALA A 118 15.91 -5.59 25.88
C ALA A 118 14.71 -4.73 25.46
N LEU A 119 14.20 -3.95 26.40
CA LEU A 119 13.10 -3.02 26.20
C LEU A 119 13.59 -1.60 26.46
N TYR A 120 13.28 -0.68 25.55
CA TYR A 120 13.56 0.74 25.74
C TYR A 120 12.39 1.61 25.29
N SER A 121 12.17 2.73 25.97
CA SER A 121 11.15 3.71 25.60
C SER A 121 11.48 4.41 24.28
N THR A 122 10.46 4.68 23.47
CA THR A 122 10.63 5.49 22.25
C THR A 122 10.77 6.98 22.58
N HIS A 123 11.21 7.78 21.61
CA HIS A 123 11.30 9.24 21.76
C HIS A 123 9.98 9.92 22.15
N SER A 124 8.84 9.34 21.75
CA SER A 124 7.51 9.88 22.04
C SER A 124 6.91 9.33 23.35
N HIS A 125 7.67 8.54 24.12
CA HIS A 125 7.22 7.96 25.38
C HIS A 125 6.87 9.02 26.42
N SER A 126 5.82 8.76 27.20
CA SER A 126 5.52 9.49 28.43
C SER A 126 4.72 8.61 29.39
N LYS A 127 4.66 8.98 30.67
CA LYS A 127 3.81 8.30 31.68
C LYS A 127 2.32 8.21 31.30
N LYS A 128 1.83 9.12 30.45
CA LYS A 128 0.43 9.14 29.98
C LYS A 128 0.22 8.33 28.70
N ALA A 129 1.26 8.20 27.88
CA ALA A 129 1.25 7.52 26.60
C ALA A 129 2.55 6.74 26.48
N ALA A 130 2.57 5.57 27.12
CA ALA A 130 3.72 4.70 27.12
C ALA A 130 3.94 4.16 25.70
N LYS A 131 5.21 4.15 25.26
CA LYS A 131 5.65 3.61 23.97
C LYS A 131 6.99 2.96 24.16
N TYR A 132 7.16 1.74 23.68
CA TYR A 132 8.37 0.94 23.88
C TYR A 132 8.79 0.23 22.59
N ARG A 133 10.06 -0.16 22.54
CA ARG A 133 10.55 -1.18 21.61
C ARG A 133 11.08 -2.35 22.40
N LEU A 134 10.69 -3.54 21.98
CA LEU A 134 11.13 -4.81 22.55
C LEU A 134 12.03 -5.51 21.55
N ILE A 135 13.25 -5.81 21.96
CA ILE A 135 14.30 -6.45 21.15
C ILE A 135 14.56 -7.82 21.74
N ILE A 136 14.43 -8.88 20.94
CA ILE A 136 14.53 -10.27 21.38
C ILE A 136 15.56 -10.98 20.47
N PRO A 137 16.75 -11.34 20.96
CA PRO A 137 17.73 -12.10 20.18
C PRO A 137 17.26 -13.54 19.95
N THR A 138 17.67 -14.13 18.83
CA THR A 138 17.32 -15.51 18.46
C THR A 138 18.53 -16.44 18.47
N ASP A 139 18.29 -17.70 18.79
CA ASP A 139 19.30 -18.77 18.90
C ASP A 139 19.91 -19.22 17.57
N ARG A 140 19.34 -18.78 16.44
CA ARG A 140 19.91 -18.89 15.10
C ARG A 140 19.50 -17.72 14.22
N LEU A 141 20.16 -17.60 13.07
CA LEU A 141 19.71 -16.70 12.02
C LEU A 141 18.38 -17.21 11.45
N MET A 142 17.39 -16.33 11.44
CA MET A 142 16.15 -16.52 10.71
C MET A 142 16.33 -16.14 9.25
N MET A 143 15.74 -16.92 8.36
CA MET A 143 15.47 -16.52 7.00
C MET A 143 14.44 -15.37 6.98
N PRO A 144 14.38 -14.55 5.91
CA PRO A 144 13.49 -13.39 5.86
C PRO A 144 11.99 -13.73 6.05
N ASP A 145 11.58 -14.92 5.67
CA ASP A 145 10.23 -15.49 5.74
C ASP A 145 9.89 -16.09 7.11
N GLU A 146 10.87 -16.65 7.83
CA GLU A 146 10.70 -17.11 9.21
C GLU A 146 10.42 -15.96 10.19
N TYR A 147 10.86 -14.74 9.84
CA TYR A 147 10.77 -13.58 10.73
C TYR A 147 9.34 -13.22 11.13
N GLU A 148 8.43 -13.17 10.16
CA GLU A 148 7.05 -12.72 10.37
C GLU A 148 6.23 -13.67 11.27
N PRO A 149 6.18 -14.99 11.05
CA PRO A 149 5.47 -15.91 11.94
C PRO A 149 6.04 -15.88 13.35
N VAL A 150 7.36 -15.76 13.52
CA VAL A 150 7.99 -15.65 14.85
C VAL A 150 7.59 -14.34 15.53
N ALA A 151 7.65 -13.21 14.81
CA ALA A 151 7.28 -11.91 15.36
C ALA A 151 5.79 -11.83 15.72
N ARG A 152 4.91 -12.40 14.90
CA ARG A 152 3.46 -12.49 15.17
C ARG A 152 3.15 -13.39 16.36
N TYR A 153 3.85 -14.52 16.50
CA TYR A 153 3.74 -15.40 17.65
C TYR A 153 4.02 -14.66 18.96
N LEU A 154 5.18 -13.99 19.04
CA LEU A 154 5.60 -13.23 20.22
C LEU A 154 4.63 -12.08 20.53
N ALA A 155 4.18 -11.35 19.50
CA ALA A 155 3.20 -10.29 19.68
C ALA A 155 1.86 -10.82 20.20
N ASN A 156 1.42 -11.99 19.72
CA ASN A 156 0.20 -12.63 20.21
C ASN A 156 0.30 -13.00 21.71
N GLN A 157 1.42 -13.58 22.14
CA GLN A 157 1.68 -13.91 23.55
C GLN A 157 1.59 -12.67 24.46
N LEU A 158 2.13 -11.54 24.00
CA LEU A 158 2.17 -10.28 24.73
C LEU A 158 0.92 -9.39 24.52
N GLY A 159 -0.04 -9.85 23.72
CA GLY A 159 -1.23 -9.09 23.32
C GLY A 159 -0.97 -8.27 22.05
N MET A 160 -1.44 -8.79 20.92
CA MET A 160 -1.08 -8.29 19.59
C MET A 160 -1.49 -6.83 19.34
N SER A 161 -2.57 -6.37 19.96
CA SER A 161 -3.05 -4.98 19.86
C SER A 161 -2.10 -3.93 20.47
N ASN A 162 -1.08 -4.36 21.22
CA ASN A 162 -0.09 -3.46 21.80
C ASN A 162 0.92 -2.94 20.77
N PHE A 163 1.08 -3.65 19.65
CA PHE A 163 2.15 -3.44 18.68
C PHE A 163 1.66 -2.78 17.39
N ASP A 164 2.54 -2.03 16.73
CA ASP A 164 2.30 -1.51 15.39
C ASP A 164 2.34 -2.63 14.33
N ASP A 165 1.34 -2.70 13.46
CA ASP A 165 1.18 -3.76 12.45
C ASP A 165 2.39 -3.89 11.49
N THR A 166 3.18 -2.82 11.30
CA THR A 166 4.34 -2.87 10.40
C THR A 166 5.60 -3.42 11.08
N THR A 167 5.52 -3.80 12.36
CA THR A 167 6.66 -4.38 13.08
C THR A 167 7.04 -5.79 12.62
N TYR A 168 6.11 -6.48 11.96
CA TYR A 168 6.29 -7.83 11.41
C TYR A 168 7.05 -7.85 10.08
N GLN A 169 7.30 -6.68 9.48
CA GLN A 169 8.09 -6.56 8.25
C GLN A 169 9.56 -6.93 8.49
N SER A 170 10.09 -7.84 7.67
CA SER A 170 11.49 -8.30 7.78
C SER A 170 12.53 -7.18 7.55
N VAL A 171 12.18 -6.13 6.81
CA VAL A 171 13.06 -4.97 6.56
C VAL A 171 12.92 -3.84 7.60
N ARG A 172 12.10 -4.04 8.64
CA ARG A 172 11.71 -2.97 9.57
C ARG A 172 12.93 -2.36 10.28
N LEU A 173 13.01 -1.03 10.19
CA LEU A 173 13.98 -0.21 10.91
C LEU A 173 13.49 0.07 12.33
N MET A 174 14.38 -0.11 13.30
CA MET A 174 14.24 0.43 14.66
C MET A 174 15.20 1.59 14.89
N PHE A 175 14.67 2.74 15.32
CA PHE A 175 15.52 3.85 15.74
C PHE A 175 16.29 3.47 17.01
N TRP A 176 17.54 3.93 17.09
CA TRP A 176 18.29 3.91 18.33
C TRP A 176 17.54 4.68 19.44
N PRO A 177 17.73 4.32 20.71
CA PRO A 177 17.07 4.99 21.82
C PRO A 177 17.42 6.47 21.85
N SER A 178 16.41 7.32 21.99
CA SER A 178 16.56 8.75 22.17
C SER A 178 15.38 9.33 22.94
N HIS A 179 15.59 10.46 23.61
CA HIS A 179 14.53 11.20 24.29
C HIS A 179 14.87 12.71 24.36
N SER A 180 13.84 13.54 24.46
CA SER A 180 13.97 14.98 24.71
C SER A 180 14.68 15.26 26.04
N ARG A 181 15.34 16.42 26.19
CA ARG A 181 16.23 16.73 27.34
C ARG A 181 15.61 16.57 28.74
N ASP A 182 14.30 16.68 28.83
CA ASP A 182 13.49 16.64 30.05
C ASP A 182 12.47 15.48 30.06
N ALA A 183 12.54 14.56 29.10
CA ALA A 183 11.67 13.39 29.01
C ALA A 183 12.19 12.21 29.84
N ASP A 184 11.26 11.42 30.38
CA ASP A 184 11.55 10.15 31.05
C ASP A 184 12.04 9.11 30.03
N PHE A 185 13.11 8.38 30.38
CA PHE A 185 13.60 7.22 29.63
C PHE A 185 13.46 5.96 30.47
N THR A 186 12.85 4.93 29.89
CA THR A 186 12.68 3.61 30.52
C THR A 186 13.54 2.60 29.77
N PHE A 187 14.36 1.84 30.49
CA PHE A 187 15.12 0.72 29.97
C PHE A 187 14.93 -0.50 30.88
N LYS A 188 14.77 -1.67 30.28
CA LYS A 188 14.68 -2.95 30.96
C LYS A 188 15.37 -4.01 30.12
N TYR A 189 15.95 -5.01 30.75
CA TYR A 189 16.45 -6.18 30.05
C TYR A 189 16.21 -7.44 30.88
N ASN A 190 16.14 -8.56 30.19
CA ASN A 190 16.14 -9.90 30.75
C ASN A 190 17.25 -10.70 30.07
N ASP A 191 17.93 -11.52 30.86
CA ASP A 191 19.11 -12.26 30.45
C ASP A 191 18.88 -13.77 30.56
N GLU A 192 17.75 -14.24 30.04
CA GLU A 192 17.48 -15.67 29.84
C GLU A 192 18.14 -16.17 28.55
N ALA A 193 17.87 -17.40 28.13
CA ALA A 193 18.35 -17.92 26.85
C ALA A 193 17.79 -17.12 25.66
N PHE A 194 18.49 -17.13 24.52
CA PHE A 194 17.94 -16.56 23.29
C PHE A 194 16.69 -17.34 22.88
N LEU A 195 15.76 -16.65 22.22
CA LEU A 195 14.53 -17.27 21.74
C LEU A 195 14.85 -18.37 20.73
N SER A 196 14.29 -19.55 20.92
CA SER A 196 14.40 -20.61 19.92
C SER A 196 13.48 -20.37 18.74
N VAL A 197 14.07 -20.19 17.56
CA VAL A 197 13.29 -19.98 16.32
C VAL A 197 12.48 -21.24 16.00
N ASP A 198 13.14 -22.40 16.07
CA ASP A 198 12.53 -23.68 15.69
C ASP A 198 11.36 -24.04 16.62
N GLU A 199 11.53 -23.87 17.94
CA GLU A 199 10.43 -24.14 18.89
C GLU A 199 9.21 -23.26 18.63
N VAL A 200 9.41 -22.00 18.22
CA VAL A 200 8.30 -21.11 17.85
C VAL A 200 7.64 -21.57 16.54
N LEU A 201 8.42 -21.89 15.51
CA LEU A 201 7.89 -22.33 14.22
C LEU A 201 7.15 -23.67 14.34
N ASP A 202 7.61 -24.58 15.20
CA ASP A 202 6.97 -25.87 15.47
C ASP A 202 5.62 -25.76 16.21
N THR A 203 5.27 -24.57 16.73
CA THR A 203 3.92 -24.34 17.29
C THR A 203 2.83 -24.23 16.23
N TYR A 204 3.21 -23.98 14.97
CA TYR A 204 2.28 -23.89 13.85
C TYR A 204 2.05 -25.26 13.22
N PRO A 205 0.81 -25.58 12.77
CA PRO A 205 0.58 -26.76 11.93
C PRO A 205 1.44 -26.74 10.66
N ASP A 206 1.52 -25.56 10.02
CA ASP A 206 2.47 -25.25 8.96
C ASP A 206 2.76 -23.75 9.00
N TRP A 207 3.98 -23.36 9.38
CA TRP A 207 4.35 -21.95 9.43
C TRP A 207 4.51 -21.34 8.03
N HIS A 208 4.64 -22.14 6.96
CA HIS A 208 4.64 -21.63 5.59
C HIS A 208 3.23 -21.26 5.14
N ASP A 209 2.16 -21.64 5.84
CA ASP A 209 0.81 -21.21 5.55
C ASP A 209 0.42 -20.03 6.45
N SER A 210 0.40 -18.84 5.86
CA SER A 210 0.12 -17.58 6.56
C SER A 210 -1.28 -17.50 7.17
N SER A 211 -2.20 -18.38 6.78
CA SER A 211 -3.54 -18.46 7.40
C SER A 211 -3.51 -18.97 8.85
N PHE A 212 -2.42 -19.65 9.27
CA PHE A 212 -2.23 -20.06 10.66
C PHE A 212 -1.59 -18.97 11.53
N TRP A 213 -1.11 -17.87 10.93
CA TRP A 213 -0.42 -16.83 11.69
C TRP A 213 -1.43 -15.96 12.47
N PRO A 214 -1.09 -15.51 13.69
CA PRO A 214 -1.92 -14.55 14.41
C PRO A 214 -2.13 -13.26 13.60
N GLU A 215 -3.38 -12.78 13.56
CA GLU A 215 -3.74 -11.49 12.98
C GLU A 215 -4.12 -10.49 14.06
N SER A 216 -3.61 -9.26 13.94
CA SER A 216 -3.99 -8.17 14.84
C SER A 216 -5.47 -7.79 14.62
N PRO A 217 -6.25 -7.62 15.70
CA PRO A 217 -7.64 -7.18 15.59
C PRO A 217 -7.77 -5.77 14.97
N THR A 218 -6.69 -4.98 14.93
CA THR A 218 -6.67 -3.66 14.30
C THR A 218 -6.62 -3.71 12.78
N HIS A 219 -6.22 -4.84 12.17
CA HIS A 219 -6.14 -4.94 10.71
C HIS A 219 -7.50 -4.72 10.04
N ALA A 220 -8.58 -5.26 10.59
CA ALA A 220 -9.93 -5.06 10.05
C ALA A 220 -10.32 -3.57 10.01
N VAL A 221 -10.04 -2.83 11.09
CA VAL A 221 -10.32 -1.39 11.17
C VAL A 221 -9.44 -0.58 10.20
N LYS A 222 -8.15 -0.93 10.10
CA LYS A 222 -7.22 -0.27 9.18
C LYS A 222 -7.63 -0.49 7.72
N ARG A 223 -7.99 -1.73 7.36
CA ARG A 223 -8.49 -2.08 6.02
C ARG A 223 -9.79 -1.33 5.70
N GLN A 224 -10.76 -1.28 6.61
CA GLN A 224 -11.98 -0.50 6.41
C GLN A 224 -11.68 1.00 6.17
N ARG A 225 -10.73 1.56 6.89
CA ARG A 225 -10.29 2.96 6.70
C ARG A 225 -9.61 3.15 5.34
N GLU A 226 -8.78 2.20 4.91
CA GLU A 226 -8.11 2.23 3.61
C GLU A 226 -9.11 2.08 2.46
N ALA A 227 -10.03 1.11 2.53
CA ALA A 227 -11.14 0.96 1.59
C ALA A 227 -11.97 2.25 1.48
N LYS A 228 -12.34 2.84 2.62
CA LYS A 228 -13.07 4.13 2.65
C LYS A 228 -12.28 5.27 2.00
N LYS A 229 -10.95 5.30 2.16
CA LYS A 229 -10.09 6.31 1.53
C LYS A 229 -9.99 6.10 0.02
N GLN A 230 -9.93 4.86 -0.44
CA GLN A 230 -9.89 4.53 -1.87
C GLN A 230 -11.23 4.79 -2.56
N GLY A 231 -12.34 4.77 -1.80
CA GLY A 231 -13.70 4.75 -2.33
C GLY A 231 -14.04 3.38 -2.91
N ASP A 232 -15.32 3.18 -3.23
CA ASP A 232 -15.76 1.96 -3.91
C ASP A 232 -15.21 1.93 -5.35
N PRO A 233 -14.36 0.93 -5.72
CA PRO A 233 -13.84 0.78 -7.06
C PRO A 233 -14.92 0.63 -8.12
N LEU A 234 -16.03 -0.06 -7.79
CA LEU A 234 -17.13 -0.32 -8.72
C LEU A 234 -17.93 0.95 -9.05
N SER A 235 -17.89 1.95 -8.17
CA SER A 235 -18.53 3.25 -8.35
C SER A 235 -17.62 4.29 -9.03
N LYS A 236 -16.34 3.98 -9.30
CA LYS A 236 -15.42 4.92 -9.97
C LYS A 236 -15.83 5.13 -11.43
N LYS A 237 -15.52 6.30 -11.97
CA LYS A 237 -15.69 6.61 -13.40
C LYS A 237 -14.42 6.34 -14.20
N GLY A 238 -14.54 6.32 -15.52
CA GLY A 238 -13.42 6.13 -16.46
C GLY A 238 -12.79 4.75 -16.36
N LEU A 239 -11.55 4.63 -16.84
CA LEU A 239 -10.84 3.34 -17.00
C LEU A 239 -10.78 2.49 -15.73
N ILE A 240 -10.52 3.10 -14.56
CA ILE A 240 -10.39 2.35 -13.29
C ILE A 240 -11.72 1.67 -12.94
N GLY A 241 -12.82 2.42 -13.03
CA GLY A 241 -14.14 1.89 -12.71
C GLY A 241 -14.63 0.87 -13.73
N ALA A 242 -14.43 1.16 -15.03
CA ALA A 242 -14.77 0.23 -16.09
C ALA A 242 -13.99 -1.07 -15.96
N PHE A 243 -12.70 -1.02 -15.63
CA PHE A 243 -11.89 -2.20 -15.35
C PHE A 243 -12.43 -3.00 -14.17
N CYS A 244 -12.65 -2.37 -13.01
CA CYS A 244 -13.11 -3.08 -11.81
C CYS A 244 -14.54 -3.64 -11.95
N ARG A 245 -15.36 -3.14 -12.88
CA ARG A 245 -16.70 -3.71 -13.18
C ARG A 245 -16.67 -4.88 -14.16
N ASN A 246 -15.66 -4.95 -15.03
CA ASN A 246 -15.49 -6.06 -15.96
C ASN A 246 -14.64 -7.20 -15.38
N TYR A 247 -13.77 -6.87 -14.43
CA TYR A 247 -12.88 -7.82 -13.77
C TYR A 247 -12.95 -7.63 -12.24
N ASP A 248 -13.49 -8.62 -11.55
CA ASP A 248 -13.26 -8.78 -10.12
C ASP A 248 -11.79 -9.20 -9.84
N ILE A 249 -11.41 -9.31 -8.57
CA ILE A 249 -10.02 -9.69 -8.20
C ILE A 249 -9.62 -11.04 -8.81
N ARG A 250 -10.50 -12.04 -8.80
CA ARG A 250 -10.21 -13.41 -9.23
C ARG A 250 -10.06 -13.48 -10.73
N GLN A 251 -10.97 -12.83 -11.46
CA GLN A 251 -10.92 -12.68 -12.91
C GLN A 251 -9.66 -11.92 -13.33
N ALA A 252 -9.32 -10.83 -12.63
CA ALA A 252 -8.10 -10.08 -12.91
C ALA A 252 -6.84 -10.93 -12.72
N ILE A 253 -6.79 -11.77 -11.67
CA ILE A 253 -5.69 -12.73 -11.46
C ILE A 253 -5.65 -13.74 -12.61
N ALA A 254 -6.75 -14.42 -12.90
CA ALA A 254 -6.81 -15.47 -13.92
C ALA A 254 -6.47 -14.97 -15.33
N THR A 255 -6.87 -13.74 -15.67
CA THR A 255 -6.64 -13.16 -17.00
C THR A 255 -5.27 -12.52 -17.13
N PHE A 256 -4.79 -11.81 -16.11
CA PHE A 256 -3.63 -10.92 -16.24
C PHE A 256 -2.41 -11.34 -15.44
N LEU A 257 -2.58 -12.17 -14.40
CA LEU A 257 -1.53 -12.57 -13.46
C LEU A 257 -1.50 -14.11 -13.18
N PRO A 258 -1.78 -15.01 -14.15
CA PRO A 258 -1.88 -16.44 -13.87
C PRO A 258 -0.55 -17.09 -13.46
N GLU A 259 0.58 -16.49 -13.83
CA GLU A 259 1.92 -16.92 -13.42
C GLU A 259 2.36 -16.36 -12.05
N VAL A 260 1.65 -15.36 -11.53
CA VAL A 260 2.02 -14.62 -10.31
C VAL A 260 1.30 -15.19 -9.09
N TYR A 261 0.07 -15.69 -9.28
CA TYR A 261 -0.74 -16.23 -8.20
C TYR A 261 -1.34 -17.58 -8.53
N GLU A 262 -1.28 -18.48 -7.56
CA GLU A 262 -1.99 -19.76 -7.56
C GLU A 262 -3.13 -19.75 -6.53
N GLU A 263 -4.18 -20.54 -6.77
CA GLU A 263 -5.26 -20.68 -5.80
C GLU A 263 -4.72 -21.22 -4.46
N GLY A 264 -5.17 -20.61 -3.37
CA GLY A 264 -4.81 -21.02 -2.02
C GLY A 264 -5.55 -22.26 -1.54
N THR A 265 -5.28 -22.65 -0.30
CA THR A 265 -5.96 -23.76 0.40
C THR A 265 -7.39 -23.42 0.79
N THR A 266 -7.77 -22.14 0.78
CA THR A 266 -9.13 -21.67 1.05
C THR A 266 -9.62 -20.78 -0.10
N PRO A 267 -10.94 -20.74 -0.37
CA PRO A 267 -11.47 -20.02 -1.54
C PRO A 267 -11.07 -18.55 -1.60
N ASP A 268 -10.93 -17.87 -0.46
CA ASP A 268 -10.66 -16.42 -0.40
C ASP A 268 -9.16 -16.09 -0.36
N ARG A 269 -8.29 -17.07 -0.61
CA ARG A 269 -6.84 -16.89 -0.55
C ARG A 269 -6.14 -17.33 -1.83
N TYR A 270 -5.06 -16.63 -2.15
CA TYR A 270 -4.12 -16.96 -3.21
C TYR A 270 -2.70 -16.99 -2.67
N THR A 271 -1.85 -17.78 -3.32
CA THR A 271 -0.43 -17.91 -3.03
C THR A 271 0.38 -17.16 -4.08
N TYR A 272 1.27 -16.27 -3.64
CA TYR A 272 2.24 -15.61 -4.52
C TYR A 272 3.31 -16.63 -4.94
N THR A 273 3.47 -16.87 -6.24
CA THR A 273 4.26 -17.99 -6.76
C THR A 273 5.77 -17.87 -6.53
N GLU A 274 6.29 -16.64 -6.44
CA GLU A 274 7.69 -16.40 -6.09
C GLU A 274 7.92 -16.24 -4.57
N GLY A 275 6.85 -16.38 -3.77
CA GLY A 275 6.90 -16.34 -2.31
C GLY A 275 7.38 -17.68 -1.74
N SER A 276 7.88 -17.64 -0.51
CA SER A 276 8.20 -18.86 0.24
C SER A 276 7.08 -19.28 1.19
N THR A 277 6.03 -18.46 1.34
CA THR A 277 4.85 -18.81 2.14
C THR A 277 3.57 -18.77 1.28
N ALA A 278 2.63 -19.65 1.62
CA ALA A 278 1.36 -19.85 0.93
C ALA A 278 0.24 -18.98 1.54
N ASN A 279 -0.84 -18.82 0.77
CA ASN A 279 -2.10 -18.20 1.21
C ASN A 279 -1.98 -16.73 1.66
N GLY A 280 -0.95 -16.04 1.18
CA GLY A 280 -0.59 -14.69 1.60
C GLY A 280 -1.53 -13.59 1.08
N LEU A 281 -2.18 -13.78 -0.07
CA LEU A 281 -3.12 -12.81 -0.63
C LEU A 281 -4.55 -13.16 -0.22
N PHE A 282 -5.22 -12.26 0.51
CA PHE A 282 -6.62 -12.42 0.92
C PHE A 282 -7.55 -11.55 0.08
N ILE A 283 -8.67 -12.11 -0.37
CA ILE A 283 -9.72 -11.42 -1.13
C ILE A 283 -10.87 -11.00 -0.22
N TYR A 284 -11.29 -9.74 -0.32
CA TYR A 284 -12.40 -9.16 0.42
C TYR A 284 -13.50 -8.72 -0.53
N ASP A 285 -14.68 -9.34 -0.36
CA ASP A 285 -15.90 -9.04 -1.10
C ASP A 285 -15.72 -9.05 -2.64
N ASP A 286 -14.72 -9.79 -3.14
CA ASP A 286 -14.25 -9.82 -4.55
C ASP A 286 -13.85 -8.44 -5.14
N VAL A 287 -13.84 -7.38 -4.33
CA VAL A 287 -13.55 -5.99 -4.73
C VAL A 287 -12.13 -5.57 -4.36
N PHE A 288 -11.62 -6.06 -3.24
CA PHE A 288 -10.28 -5.74 -2.74
C PHE A 288 -9.45 -6.99 -2.48
N ALA A 289 -8.14 -6.87 -2.62
CA ALA A 289 -7.16 -7.84 -2.17
C ALA A 289 -6.15 -7.18 -1.21
N TYR A 290 -5.62 -7.96 -0.28
CA TYR A 290 -4.54 -7.54 0.60
C TYR A 290 -3.53 -8.67 0.72
N SER A 291 -2.26 -8.39 0.42
CA SER A 291 -1.19 -9.36 0.61
C SER A 291 -0.51 -9.14 1.94
N HIS A 292 -0.49 -10.18 2.76
CA HIS A 292 0.28 -10.25 4.00
C HIS A 292 1.74 -10.65 3.75
N HIS A 293 2.12 -10.96 2.50
CA HIS A 293 3.46 -11.44 2.18
C HIS A 293 4.42 -10.27 1.92
N GLY A 294 5.46 -10.12 2.74
CA GLY A 294 6.40 -9.01 2.62
C GLY A 294 7.22 -8.96 1.33
N THR A 295 7.33 -10.05 0.58
CA THR A 295 8.02 -10.07 -0.74
C THR A 295 7.10 -9.91 -1.93
N ASP A 296 5.78 -9.93 -1.72
CA ASP A 296 4.82 -9.64 -2.79
C ASP A 296 4.90 -8.14 -3.14
N SER A 297 4.86 -7.81 -4.43
CA SER A 297 4.85 -6.42 -4.91
C SER A 297 3.67 -5.60 -4.35
N VAL A 298 2.54 -6.24 -4.02
CA VAL A 298 1.39 -5.59 -3.35
C VAL A 298 1.37 -5.83 -1.83
N GLY A 299 2.47 -6.31 -1.26
CA GLY A 299 2.63 -6.55 0.18
C GLY A 299 2.22 -5.35 1.03
N ASP A 300 1.49 -5.64 2.11
CA ASP A 300 0.95 -4.66 3.07
C ASP A 300 0.04 -3.56 2.47
N THR A 301 -0.46 -3.75 1.25
CA THR A 301 -1.25 -2.76 0.53
C THR A 301 -2.62 -3.33 0.16
N LEU A 302 -3.69 -2.63 0.54
CA LEU A 302 -5.03 -2.93 0.05
C LEU A 302 -5.14 -2.44 -1.41
N VAL A 303 -5.44 -3.34 -2.33
CA VAL A 303 -5.53 -3.05 -3.77
C VAL A 303 -6.88 -3.49 -4.32
N ASN A 304 -7.40 -2.76 -5.30
CA ASN A 304 -8.51 -3.21 -6.16
C ASN A 304 -7.93 -3.97 -7.38
N ALA A 305 -8.79 -4.54 -8.23
CA ALA A 305 -8.37 -5.29 -9.41
C ALA A 305 -7.44 -4.50 -10.34
N TYR A 306 -7.75 -3.23 -10.61
CA TYR A 306 -6.91 -2.36 -11.44
C TYR A 306 -5.52 -2.16 -10.81
N ASP A 307 -5.46 -1.84 -9.52
CA ASP A 307 -4.20 -1.58 -8.82
C ASP A 307 -3.35 -2.86 -8.66
N LEU A 308 -3.99 -4.01 -8.46
CA LEU A 308 -3.34 -5.31 -8.40
C LEU A 308 -2.57 -5.60 -9.70
N VAL A 309 -3.25 -5.48 -10.85
CA VAL A 309 -2.63 -5.69 -12.16
C VAL A 309 -1.58 -4.62 -12.46
N ARG A 310 -1.87 -3.35 -12.13
CA ARG A 310 -0.95 -2.23 -12.33
C ARG A 310 0.39 -2.46 -11.65
N ILE A 311 0.36 -2.80 -10.35
CA ILE A 311 1.57 -2.93 -9.54
C ILE A 311 2.43 -4.09 -10.04
N HIS A 312 1.81 -5.23 -10.35
CA HIS A 312 2.55 -6.40 -10.84
C HIS A 312 3.10 -6.22 -12.25
N LYS A 313 2.32 -5.70 -13.20
CA LYS A 313 2.78 -5.54 -14.59
C LYS A 313 3.69 -4.33 -14.82
N PHE A 314 3.45 -3.23 -14.10
CA PHE A 314 4.04 -1.94 -14.42
C PHE A 314 4.72 -1.24 -13.23
N GLY A 315 4.70 -1.83 -12.03
CA GLY A 315 5.19 -1.19 -10.80
C GLY A 315 6.68 -0.84 -10.83
N GLU A 316 7.51 -1.61 -11.54
CA GLU A 316 8.95 -1.32 -11.68
C GLU A 316 9.25 0.06 -12.29
N GLN A 317 8.33 0.58 -13.12
CA GLN A 317 8.44 1.89 -13.75
C GLN A 317 8.39 3.04 -12.74
N ASP A 318 7.93 2.79 -11.52
CA ASP A 318 7.83 3.79 -10.45
C ASP A 318 9.13 3.92 -9.62
N SER A 319 10.18 3.16 -9.95
CA SER A 319 11.44 3.12 -9.19
C SER A 319 12.11 4.50 -8.99
N GLU A 320 11.95 5.43 -9.94
CA GLU A 320 12.48 6.79 -9.89
C GLU A 320 11.42 7.85 -9.51
N ALA A 321 10.19 7.42 -9.18
CA ALA A 321 9.14 8.32 -8.74
C ALA A 321 9.49 8.95 -7.38
N LYS A 322 9.16 10.22 -7.20
CA LYS A 322 9.39 10.91 -5.92
C LYS A 322 8.48 10.35 -4.84
N ASP A 323 8.97 10.31 -3.61
CA ASP A 323 8.16 9.99 -2.44
C ASP A 323 6.87 10.84 -2.40
N ASN A 324 5.73 10.19 -2.16
CA ASN A 324 4.39 10.80 -2.14
C ASN A 324 3.89 11.33 -3.49
N THR A 325 4.43 10.85 -4.61
CA THR A 325 3.80 11.09 -5.92
C THR A 325 2.37 10.54 -5.91
N PRO A 326 1.35 11.35 -6.26
CA PRO A 326 -0.03 10.86 -6.35
C PRO A 326 -0.14 9.68 -7.32
N THR A 327 -0.92 8.66 -6.97
CA THR A 327 -1.04 7.41 -7.77
C THR A 327 -1.35 7.68 -9.24
N ASN A 328 -2.25 8.62 -9.53
CA ASN A 328 -2.63 8.98 -10.90
C ASN A 328 -1.52 9.67 -11.72
N LYS A 329 -0.38 10.01 -11.10
CA LYS A 329 0.79 10.60 -11.77
C LYS A 329 1.97 9.64 -11.87
N LEU A 330 1.82 8.41 -11.38
CA LEU A 330 2.86 7.39 -11.48
C LEU A 330 3.02 6.91 -12.92
N PRO A 331 4.25 6.66 -13.40
CA PRO A 331 4.51 6.01 -14.67
C PRO A 331 3.70 4.71 -14.85
N SER A 332 3.63 3.88 -13.82
CA SER A 332 2.84 2.64 -13.83
C SER A 332 1.36 2.87 -14.11
N SER A 333 0.77 3.95 -13.59
CA SER A 333 -0.65 4.29 -13.84
C SER A 333 -0.88 4.76 -15.26
N LYS A 334 0.10 5.46 -15.86
CA LYS A 334 0.02 5.83 -17.28
C LYS A 334 0.10 4.59 -18.17
N ALA A 335 1.03 3.67 -17.88
CA ALA A 335 1.15 2.41 -18.60
C ALA A 335 -0.09 1.54 -18.46
N MET A 336 -0.65 1.43 -17.25
CA MET A 336 -1.89 0.70 -17.01
C MET A 336 -3.08 1.32 -17.73
N ASN A 337 -3.21 2.65 -17.76
CA ASN A 337 -4.29 3.30 -18.51
C ASN A 337 -4.22 2.98 -20.02
N ALA A 338 -3.03 3.09 -20.63
CA ALA A 338 -2.85 2.73 -22.04
C ALA A 338 -3.17 1.24 -22.30
N PHE A 339 -2.74 0.35 -21.40
CA PHE A 339 -3.07 -1.06 -21.49
C PHE A 339 -4.58 -1.31 -21.39
N VAL A 340 -5.26 -0.66 -20.44
CA VAL A 340 -6.70 -0.85 -20.18
C VAL A 340 -7.55 -0.24 -21.29
N SER A 341 -7.16 0.90 -21.88
CA SER A 341 -7.89 1.53 -22.99
C SER A 341 -7.89 0.69 -24.26
N ASP A 342 -6.90 -0.20 -24.42
CA ASP A 342 -6.78 -1.10 -25.57
C ASP A 342 -7.57 -2.41 -25.40
N LEU A 343 -8.12 -2.69 -24.21
CA LEU A 343 -8.92 -3.90 -23.96
C LEU A 343 -10.32 -3.75 -24.60
N PRO A 344 -10.72 -4.66 -25.51
CA PRO A 344 -12.01 -4.58 -26.20
C PRO A 344 -13.20 -4.50 -25.24
N GLU A 345 -13.21 -5.30 -24.17
CA GLU A 345 -14.32 -5.37 -23.23
C GLU A 345 -14.49 -4.04 -22.47
N ILE A 346 -13.38 -3.36 -22.17
CA ILE A 346 -13.39 -2.07 -21.48
C ILE A 346 -13.84 -0.96 -22.42
N LYS A 347 -13.37 -0.97 -23.67
CA LYS A 347 -13.79 -0.02 -24.69
C LYS A 347 -15.27 -0.13 -24.97
N ASP A 348 -15.79 -1.34 -25.15
CA ASP A 348 -17.21 -1.61 -25.37
C ASP A 348 -18.05 -1.15 -24.18
N TYR A 349 -17.59 -1.43 -22.95
CA TYR A 349 -18.24 -0.96 -21.73
C TYR A 349 -18.33 0.57 -21.68
N LEU A 350 -17.21 1.28 -21.91
CA LEU A 350 -17.17 2.74 -21.86
C LEU A 350 -17.99 3.37 -23.00
N MET A 351 -18.00 2.77 -24.18
CA MET A 351 -18.87 3.20 -25.29
C MET A 351 -20.35 3.04 -24.92
N ALA A 352 -20.74 1.91 -24.33
CA ALA A 352 -22.10 1.69 -23.86
C ALA A 352 -22.49 2.70 -22.77
N GLU A 353 -21.60 2.97 -21.81
CA GLU A 353 -21.81 3.96 -20.75
C GLU A 353 -21.95 5.39 -21.32
N ALA A 354 -21.15 5.74 -22.33
CA ALA A 354 -21.19 7.05 -22.99
C ALA A 354 -22.45 7.25 -23.84
N LEU A 355 -22.96 6.18 -24.47
CA LEU A 355 -24.24 6.20 -25.15
C LEU A 355 -25.38 6.33 -24.13
N GLY A 356 -25.30 5.62 -23.00
CA GLY A 356 -26.36 5.61 -21.99
C GLY A 356 -27.65 4.94 -22.45
N ASP A 357 -28.65 4.92 -21.58
CA ASP A 357 -29.97 4.34 -21.86
C ASP A 357 -30.84 5.36 -22.64
N PHE A 358 -30.82 5.27 -23.97
CA PHE A 358 -31.81 5.94 -24.80
C PHE A 358 -33.07 5.07 -24.91
N ASP A 359 -34.19 5.53 -24.34
CA ASP A 359 -35.50 4.83 -24.32
C ASP A 359 -36.16 4.68 -25.72
N GLU A 360 -35.65 5.37 -26.74
CA GLU A 360 -36.22 5.29 -28.09
C GLU A 360 -35.46 4.28 -28.95
N GLU A 361 -36.17 3.25 -29.44
CA GLU A 361 -35.68 2.36 -30.50
C GLU A 361 -35.34 3.20 -31.73
N LEU A 362 -34.04 3.41 -31.86
CA LEU A 362 -33.44 4.17 -32.91
C LEU A 362 -33.44 3.32 -34.21
N PRO A 363 -34.05 3.79 -35.32
CA PRO A 363 -34.10 3.02 -36.55
C PRO A 363 -32.71 2.99 -37.20
N VAL A 364 -32.32 1.84 -37.77
CA VAL A 364 -31.13 1.60 -38.62
C VAL A 364 -29.84 1.14 -37.89
N GLU A 365 -29.05 0.33 -38.60
CA GLU A 365 -27.72 -0.16 -38.22
C GLU A 365 -26.76 1.03 -37.99
N TYR A 366 -26.30 1.20 -36.75
CA TYR A 366 -25.58 2.40 -36.29
C TYR A 366 -24.10 2.37 -36.69
N ASP A 367 -23.71 3.22 -37.65
CA ASP A 367 -22.31 3.65 -37.78
C ASP A 367 -21.98 4.58 -36.59
N ARG A 368 -21.25 4.02 -35.61
CA ARG A 368 -20.81 4.71 -34.38
C ARG A 368 -19.41 5.29 -34.49
N SER A 369 -18.84 5.39 -35.70
CA SER A 369 -17.52 6.00 -35.94
C SER A 369 -17.40 7.46 -35.47
N TRP A 370 -18.53 8.11 -35.18
CA TRP A 370 -18.57 9.46 -34.64
C TRP A 370 -18.29 9.53 -33.13
N LEU A 371 -18.26 8.41 -32.41
CA LEU A 371 -17.95 8.34 -30.99
C LEU A 371 -16.77 7.40 -30.76
N GLU A 372 -15.70 7.93 -30.17
CA GLU A 372 -14.53 7.15 -29.76
C GLU A 372 -14.29 7.34 -28.26
N ILE A 373 -13.52 6.42 -27.68
CA ILE A 373 -13.03 6.56 -26.31
C ILE A 373 -11.55 6.91 -26.41
N ASP A 374 -11.14 8.02 -25.81
CA ASP A 374 -9.75 8.46 -25.83
C ASP A 374 -8.86 7.60 -24.90
N GLU A 375 -7.55 7.84 -24.91
CA GLU A 375 -6.57 7.15 -24.04
C GLU A 375 -6.83 7.38 -22.53
N GLY A 376 -7.64 8.38 -22.17
CA GLY A 376 -8.08 8.67 -20.80
C GLY A 376 -9.33 7.91 -20.38
N GLY A 377 -10.00 7.22 -21.30
CA GLY A 377 -11.30 6.59 -21.07
C GLY A 377 -12.47 7.57 -21.13
N GLU A 378 -12.28 8.75 -21.69
CA GLU A 378 -13.33 9.75 -21.88
C GLU A 378 -13.92 9.66 -23.30
N PRO A 379 -15.23 9.86 -23.46
CA PRO A 379 -15.86 9.85 -24.76
C PRO A 379 -15.51 11.10 -25.58
N GLU A 380 -14.97 10.89 -26.79
CA GLU A 380 -14.69 11.91 -27.77
C GLU A 380 -15.67 11.82 -28.95
N VAL A 381 -16.35 12.93 -29.24
CA VAL A 381 -17.34 13.00 -30.32
C VAL A 381 -16.73 13.70 -31.53
N ASN A 382 -16.60 12.97 -32.63
CA ASN A 382 -16.32 13.55 -33.94
C ASN A 382 -17.58 14.25 -34.46
N SER A 383 -17.63 15.57 -34.22
CA SER A 383 -18.78 16.41 -34.57
C SER A 383 -19.12 16.38 -36.07
N TYR A 384 -18.13 16.18 -36.95
CA TYR A 384 -18.35 16.11 -38.40
C TYR A 384 -19.04 14.79 -38.80
N LEU A 385 -18.56 13.66 -38.31
CA LEU A 385 -19.18 12.35 -38.57
C LEU A 385 -20.58 12.26 -37.96
N LEU A 386 -20.76 12.77 -36.74
CA LEU A 386 -22.07 12.84 -36.08
C LEU A 386 -23.05 13.70 -36.91
N ALA A 387 -22.63 14.89 -37.33
CA ALA A 387 -23.47 15.76 -38.16
C ALA A 387 -23.84 15.11 -39.49
N THR A 388 -22.88 14.41 -40.12
CA THR A 388 -23.12 13.68 -41.37
C THR A 388 -24.15 12.57 -41.18
N GLN A 389 -24.08 11.84 -40.07
CA GLN A 389 -25.05 10.80 -39.74
C GLN A 389 -26.44 11.40 -39.44
N ILE A 390 -26.52 12.50 -38.69
CA ILE A 390 -27.79 13.20 -38.41
C ILE A 390 -28.46 13.68 -39.70
N ILE A 391 -27.70 14.23 -40.65
CA ILE A 391 -28.23 14.76 -41.92
C ILE A 391 -28.80 13.64 -42.82
N LYS A 392 -28.29 12.40 -42.72
CA LYS A 392 -28.86 11.25 -43.46
C LYS A 392 -30.29 10.94 -43.00
N GLU A 393 -30.56 11.08 -41.70
CA GLU A 393 -31.83 10.71 -41.09
C GLU A 393 -32.81 11.89 -40.97
N VAL A 394 -32.28 13.10 -40.75
CA VAL A 394 -33.06 14.33 -40.61
C VAL A 394 -32.70 15.26 -41.77
N PRO A 395 -33.57 15.40 -42.79
CA PRO A 395 -33.35 16.32 -43.88
C PRO A 395 -33.24 17.75 -43.35
N ILE A 396 -32.04 18.32 -43.45
CA ILE A 396 -31.77 19.73 -43.16
C ILE A 396 -31.69 20.48 -44.49
N TYR A 397 -32.39 21.60 -44.60
CA TYR A 397 -32.39 22.46 -45.78
C TYR A 397 -32.10 23.90 -45.38
N TRP A 398 -31.45 24.61 -46.30
CA TRP A 398 -31.14 26.04 -46.19
C TRP A 398 -32.06 26.79 -47.13
N ASP A 399 -32.85 27.72 -46.60
CA ASP A 399 -33.82 28.50 -47.38
C ASP A 399 -33.29 29.87 -47.86
N GLY A 400 -32.01 30.17 -47.59
CA GLY A 400 -31.40 31.47 -47.84
C GLY A 400 -31.28 32.36 -46.60
N LEU A 401 -31.94 32.01 -45.49
CA LEU A 401 -31.98 32.80 -44.26
C LEU A 401 -31.63 31.98 -43.01
N GLU A 402 -32.15 30.75 -42.90
CA GLU A 402 -31.91 29.87 -41.77
C GLU A 402 -31.86 28.38 -42.17
N PHE A 403 -31.28 27.57 -41.28
CA PHE A 403 -31.39 26.12 -41.39
C PHE A 403 -32.75 25.66 -40.86
N LEU A 404 -33.38 24.79 -41.62
CA LEU A 404 -34.69 24.24 -41.34
C LEU A 404 -34.58 22.71 -41.31
N ARG A 405 -35.27 22.05 -40.38
CA ARG A 405 -35.37 20.58 -40.31
C ARG A 405 -36.78 20.12 -40.67
N TYR A 406 -36.89 19.01 -41.38
CA TYR A 406 -38.18 18.46 -41.77
C TYR A 406 -38.78 17.62 -40.63
N ASP A 407 -39.98 17.96 -40.15
CA ASP A 407 -40.73 17.14 -39.19
C ASP A 407 -41.71 16.24 -39.95
N ALA A 408 -41.33 14.97 -40.14
CA ALA A 408 -42.13 14.01 -40.89
C ALA A 408 -43.51 13.73 -40.26
N LYS A 409 -43.66 13.88 -38.93
CA LYS A 409 -44.94 13.69 -38.23
C LYS A 409 -45.90 14.87 -38.49
N LYS A 410 -45.36 16.07 -38.65
CA LYS A 410 -46.15 17.29 -38.92
C LYS A 410 -46.22 17.66 -40.40
N GLY A 411 -45.39 17.04 -41.24
CA GLY A 411 -45.31 17.29 -42.68
C GLY A 411 -44.83 18.71 -43.03
N ILE A 412 -44.17 19.42 -42.11
CA ILE A 412 -43.78 20.82 -42.29
C ILE A 412 -42.31 21.06 -41.97
N PRO A 413 -41.72 22.07 -42.63
CA PRO A 413 -40.50 22.70 -42.20
C PRO A 413 -40.51 23.30 -40.79
N LEU A 414 -39.48 23.03 -39.98
CA LEU A 414 -39.26 23.68 -38.69
C LEU A 414 -37.94 24.43 -38.65
N SER A 415 -37.98 25.70 -38.24
CA SER A 415 -36.79 26.50 -37.97
C SER A 415 -35.90 25.86 -36.90
N MET A 416 -34.60 25.77 -37.18
CA MET A 416 -33.59 25.35 -36.23
C MET A 416 -33.04 26.52 -35.40
N THR A 417 -33.50 27.75 -35.65
CA THR A 417 -33.09 28.94 -34.92
C THR A 417 -33.79 28.98 -33.56
N PRO A 418 -33.06 29.05 -32.43
CA PRO A 418 -33.68 28.99 -31.11
C PRO A 418 -34.60 30.20 -30.87
N ARG A 419 -35.92 29.94 -30.73
CA ARG A 419 -36.92 30.96 -30.37
C ARG A 419 -36.86 31.27 -28.87
N ARG A 420 -35.71 31.73 -28.36
CA ARG A 420 -35.43 32.48 -27.11
C ARG A 420 -33.96 32.33 -26.74
N PRO A 421 -33.32 33.37 -26.17
CA PRO A 421 -31.93 33.28 -25.72
C PRO A 421 -31.85 32.37 -24.49
N VAL A 422 -31.36 31.15 -24.69
CA VAL A 422 -30.84 30.33 -23.59
C VAL A 422 -29.44 30.87 -23.27
N LYS A 423 -29.16 31.13 -21.98
CA LYS A 423 -27.83 31.53 -21.49
C LYS A 423 -26.75 30.56 -22.01
N PRO A 424 -25.51 31.04 -22.22
CA PRO A 424 -24.58 30.40 -23.13
C PRO A 424 -24.01 29.09 -22.56
N LEU A 425 -24.24 27.96 -23.24
CA LEU A 425 -23.23 26.92 -23.32
C LEU A 425 -22.22 27.37 -24.38
N ARG A 426 -21.03 27.77 -23.94
CA ARG A 426 -19.86 27.89 -24.82
C ARG A 426 -19.51 26.48 -25.27
N VAL A 427 -19.82 26.15 -26.52
CA VAL A 427 -19.08 25.15 -27.29
C VAL A 427 -18.64 25.84 -28.57
N PHE A 428 -17.32 25.81 -28.78
CA PHE A 428 -16.60 26.47 -29.85
C PHE A 428 -17.03 25.92 -31.22
N LEU A 429 -17.62 26.78 -32.04
CA LEU A 429 -17.49 26.69 -33.51
C LEU A 429 -16.53 27.80 -33.90
N GLU A 430 -15.22 27.51 -33.84
CA GLU A 430 -14.23 28.34 -34.52
C GLU A 430 -14.36 28.14 -36.03
N ARG A 431 -14.40 29.27 -36.74
CA ARG A 431 -14.60 29.35 -38.18
C ARG A 431 -13.38 28.76 -38.90
N PRO A 432 -13.53 27.96 -39.97
CA PRO A 432 -12.44 27.71 -40.88
C PRO A 432 -12.26 28.94 -41.77
N SER A 433 -11.38 29.86 -41.37
CA SER A 433 -10.80 30.84 -42.29
C SER A 433 -9.43 30.35 -42.70
N GLU A 434 -9.35 29.72 -43.88
CA GLU A 434 -8.26 29.81 -44.88
C GLU A 434 -8.31 28.61 -45.83
N LEU A 435 -9.20 28.69 -46.83
CA LEU A 435 -8.99 28.05 -48.13
C LEU A 435 -8.47 29.14 -49.06
N LYS A 436 -7.16 29.11 -49.34
CA LYS A 436 -6.59 29.69 -50.55
C LYS A 436 -6.29 28.55 -51.52
N ILE A 437 -6.66 28.81 -52.77
CA ILE A 437 -6.60 27.96 -53.97
C ILE A 437 -5.28 27.21 -54.09
#